data_AF-A0A2W4LVR4-F1
#
_entry.id   AF-A0A2W4LVR4-F1
#
_cell.length_a   1.000
_cell.length_b   1.000
_cell.length_c   1.000
_cell.angle_alpha   90.00
_cell.angle_beta   90.00
_cell.angle_gamma   90.00
#
_symmetry.space_group_name_H-M   'P 1'
#
loop_
_entity.id
_entity.type
_entity.pdbx_description
1 polymer ?
#
loop_
_entity_poly.entity_id
_entity_poly.type
_entity_poly.pdbx_seq_one_letter_code
_entity_poly.pdbx_strand_id
1 'polypeptide(L)'
;MTTQPVAFYDRVEDALRDSSLQTALDRATTRFVANRANALAQLTDFEDLRARARATRAGALARLDDLLVRLAENVERRGGHVCWAEDGQQ
;
A
#
# COMPACT_ATOMS: atom_id res chain seq x y z
N MET A 1 20.72 -19.27 -11.02
CA MET A 1 19.79 -18.92 -9.92
C MET A 1 19.11 -20.20 -9.46
N THR A 2 19.48 -20.70 -8.27
CA THR A 2 18.85 -21.87 -7.65
C THR A 2 17.54 -21.44 -7.02
N THR A 3 16.43 -21.69 -7.71
CA THR A 3 15.09 -21.52 -7.15
C THR A 3 14.90 -22.59 -6.08
N GLN A 4 15.05 -22.22 -4.80
CA GLN A 4 14.60 -23.10 -3.73
C GLN A 4 13.08 -23.28 -3.89
N PRO A 5 12.57 -24.51 -3.96
CA PRO A 5 11.13 -24.75 -3.97
C PRO A 5 10.64 -24.39 -2.58
N VAL A 6 10.17 -23.15 -2.43
CA VAL A 6 9.62 -22.68 -1.17
C VAL A 6 8.41 -23.56 -0.86
N ALA A 7 8.36 -24.11 0.36
CA ALA A 7 7.21 -24.81 0.96
C ALA A 7 6.00 -23.87 1.16
N PHE A 8 5.67 -23.08 0.13
CA PHE A 8 4.62 -22.07 0.16
C PHE A 8 3.26 -22.74 0.30
N TYR A 9 3.01 -23.79 -0.47
CA TYR A 9 1.75 -24.54 -0.43
C TYR A 9 1.53 -25.17 0.94
N ASP A 10 2.55 -25.80 1.52
CA ASP A 10 2.47 -26.38 2.86
C ASP A 10 2.18 -25.31 3.92
N ARG A 11 2.86 -24.15 3.87
CA ARG A 11 2.59 -23.04 4.81
C ARG A 11 1.20 -22.44 4.64
N VAL A 12 0.69 -22.36 3.41
CA VAL A 12 -0.68 -21.90 3.16
C VAL A 12 -1.66 -22.90 3.76
N GLU A 13 -1.44 -24.19 3.53
CA GLU A 13 -2.31 -25.24 4.05
C GLU A 13 -2.33 -25.29 5.58
N ASP A 14 -1.17 -25.16 6.23
CA ASP A 14 -1.04 -25.06 7.68
C ASP A 14 -1.75 -23.81 8.23
N ALA A 15 -1.51 -22.64 7.63
CA ALA A 15 -2.14 -21.39 8.05
C ALA A 15 -3.66 -21.41 7.89
N LEU A 16 -4.17 -22.06 6.84
CA LEU A 16 -5.61 -22.23 6.63
C LEU A 16 -6.24 -23.15 7.68
N ARG A 17 -5.50 -24.07 8.30
CA ARG A 17 -6.01 -24.97 9.34
C ARG A 17 -5.80 -24.45 10.77
N ASP A 18 -5.01 -23.40 10.96
CA ASP A 18 -4.76 -22.82 12.28
C ASP A 18 -5.97 -22.00 12.78
N SER A 19 -6.75 -22.60 13.68
CA SER A 19 -7.93 -21.97 14.30
C SER A 19 -7.59 -20.73 15.14
N SER A 20 -6.39 -20.69 15.72
CA SER A 20 -5.94 -19.55 16.52
C SER A 20 -5.62 -18.36 15.61
N LEU A 21 -4.94 -18.62 14.50
CA LEU A 21 -4.69 -17.62 13.46
C LEU A 21 -5.99 -17.11 12.86
N GLN A 22 -6.93 -17.99 12.51
CA GLN A 22 -8.25 -17.60 12.01
C GLN A 22 -8.98 -16.66 12.99
N THR A 23 -9.01 -17.03 14.27
CA THR A 23 -9.65 -16.22 15.32
C THR A 23 -8.96 -14.87 15.48
N ALA A 24 -7.63 -14.84 15.42
CA ALA A 24 -6.87 -13.60 15.52
C ALA A 24 -7.14 -12.68 14.32
N LEU A 25 -7.19 -13.23 13.10
CA LEU A 25 -7.50 -12.48 11.88
C LEU A 25 -8.93 -11.93 11.90
N ASP A 26 -9.92 -12.73 12.29
CA ASP A 26 -11.31 -12.28 12.40
C ASP A 26 -11.45 -11.10 13.38
N ARG A 27 -10.88 -11.23 14.58
CA ARG A 27 -10.88 -10.15 15.58
C ARG A 27 -10.16 -8.90 15.08
N ALA A 28 -8.98 -9.08 14.47
CA ALA A 28 -8.17 -7.97 14.00
C ALA A 28 -8.88 -7.20 12.88
N THR A 29 -9.40 -7.91 11.88
CA THR A 29 -10.09 -7.33 10.73
C THR A 29 -11.41 -6.68 11.14
N THR A 30 -12.22 -7.33 11.99
CA THR A 30 -13.46 -6.77 12.52
C THR A 30 -13.19 -5.46 13.27
N ARG A 31 -12.20 -5.45 14.17
CA ARG A 31 -11.80 -4.24 14.89
C ARG A 31 -11.31 -3.15 13.94
N PHE A 32 -10.51 -3.50 12.94
CA PHE A 32 -10.00 -2.54 11.96
C PHE A 32 -11.14 -1.88 11.17
N VAL A 33 -12.10 -2.68 10.68
CA VAL A 33 -13.26 -2.17 9.94
C VAL A 33 -14.11 -1.25 10.81
N ALA A 34 -14.41 -1.65 12.05
CA ALA A 34 -15.17 -0.84 12.99
C ALA A 34 -14.45 0.48 13.33
N ASN A 35 -13.16 0.43 13.66
CA ASN A 35 -12.36 1.62 13.96
C ASN A 35 -12.30 2.58 12.77
N ARG A 36 -12.12 2.04 11.56
CA ARG A 36 -12.15 2.83 10.34
C ARG A 36 -13.51 3.51 10.15
N ALA A 37 -14.62 2.77 10.29
CA ALA A 37 -15.96 3.33 10.15
C ALA A 37 -16.21 4.45 11.18
N ASN A 38 -15.83 4.23 12.44
CA ASN A 38 -15.94 5.22 13.51
C ASN A 38 -15.10 6.48 13.22
N ALA A 39 -13.88 6.31 12.72
CA ALA A 39 -13.02 7.44 12.34
C ALA A 39 -13.62 8.24 11.17
N LEU A 40 -14.19 7.57 10.17
CA LEU A 40 -14.86 8.24 9.06
C LEU A 40 -16.13 8.97 9.48
N ALA A 41 -16.89 8.41 10.42
CA ALA A 41 -18.10 9.04 10.96
C ALA A 41 -17.80 10.35 11.73
N GLN A 42 -16.56 10.56 12.18
CA GLN A 42 -16.13 11.81 12.83
C GLN A 42 -15.75 12.92 11.83
N LEU A 43 -15.73 12.62 10.52
CA LEU A 43 -15.43 13.60 9.49
C LEU A 43 -16.72 14.19 8.93
N THR A 44 -16.87 15.51 8.99
CA THR A 44 -18.06 16.22 8.49
C THR A 44 -18.26 16.03 6.98
N ASP A 45 -17.18 16.08 6.19
CA ASP A 45 -17.25 16.12 4.72
C ASP A 45 -16.36 15.02 4.07
N PHE A 46 -16.53 13.78 4.50
CA PHE A 46 -15.69 12.67 4.02
C PHE A 46 -15.70 12.49 2.49
N GLU A 47 -16.86 12.60 1.85
CA GLU A 47 -16.97 12.44 0.40
C GLU A 47 -16.23 13.54 -0.37
N ASP A 48 -16.36 14.80 0.07
CA ASP A 48 -15.62 15.92 -0.53
C ASP A 48 -14.11 15.81 -0.26
N LEU A 49 -13.70 15.31 0.91
CA LEU A 49 -12.30 14.99 1.18
C LEU A 49 -11.77 13.93 0.20
N ARG A 50 -12.57 12.87 -0.04
CA ARG A 50 -12.22 11.81 -0.98
C ARG A 50 -12.16 12.32 -2.42
N ALA A 51 -13.10 13.18 -2.83
CA ALA A 51 -13.12 13.81 -4.14
C ALA A 51 -11.88 14.70 -4.36
N ARG A 52 -11.53 15.53 -3.38
CA ARG A 52 -10.29 16.35 -3.41
C ARG A 52 -9.04 15.49 -3.51
N ALA A 53 -8.93 14.44 -2.70
CA ALA A 53 -7.79 13.52 -2.76
C ALA A 53 -7.68 12.84 -4.13
N ARG A 54 -8.81 12.45 -4.73
CA ARG A 54 -8.84 11.88 -6.09
C ARG A 54 -8.40 12.90 -7.13
N ALA A 55 -8.87 14.15 -7.06
CA ALA A 55 -8.48 15.22 -7.96
C ALA A 55 -6.96 15.51 -7.86
N THR A 56 -6.41 15.57 -6.65
CA THR A 56 -4.96 15.73 -6.44
C THR A 56 -4.18 14.58 -7.06
N ARG A 57 -4.60 13.33 -6.85
CA ARG A 57 -3.94 12.17 -7.47
C ARG A 57 -4.00 12.25 -8.99
N ALA A 58 -5.16 12.59 -9.55
CA ALA A 58 -5.31 12.73 -11.00
C ALA A 58 -4.39 13.83 -11.54
N GLY A 59 -4.31 14.97 -10.87
CA GLY A 59 -3.38 16.06 -11.24
C GLY A 59 -1.92 15.67 -11.14
N ALA A 60 -1.55 14.83 -10.16
CA ALA A 60 -0.19 14.29 -10.06
C ALA A 60 0.13 13.31 -11.19
N LEU A 61 -0.80 12.41 -11.52
CA LEU A 61 -0.64 11.47 -12.63
C LEU A 61 -0.57 12.18 -14.00
N ALA A 62 -1.31 13.27 -14.17
CA ALA A 62 -1.28 14.08 -15.39
C ALA A 62 0.06 14.82 -15.60
N ARG A 63 0.91 14.91 -14.57
CA ARG A 63 2.21 15.62 -14.57
C ARG A 63 3.32 14.72 -14.03
N LEU A 64 3.16 13.42 -14.27
CA LEU A 64 4.00 12.41 -13.62
C LEU A 64 5.46 12.54 -14.05
N ASP A 65 5.69 12.86 -15.33
CA ASP A 65 6.99 13.21 -15.90
C ASP A 65 7.72 14.29 -15.10
N ASP A 66 7.08 15.43 -14.85
CA ASP A 66 7.67 16.54 -14.08
C ASP A 66 7.89 16.16 -12.61
N LEU A 67 6.88 15.53 -12.00
CA LEU A 67 6.86 15.27 -10.57
C LEU A 67 7.86 14.18 -10.16
N LEU A 68 8.11 13.19 -11.03
CA LEU A 68 9.11 12.16 -10.76
C LEU A 68 10.53 12.74 -10.76
N VAL A 69 10.87 13.62 -11.71
CA VAL A 69 12.17 14.31 -11.72
C VAL A 69 12.34 15.14 -10.45
N ARG A 70 11.33 15.95 -10.10
CA ARG A 70 11.37 16.75 -8.86
C ARG A 70 11.46 15.89 -7.60
N LEU A 71 10.80 14.73 -7.58
CA LEU A 71 10.92 13.79 -6.46
C LEU A 71 12.35 13.27 -6.34
N ALA A 72 12.95 12.87 -7.46
CA ALA A 72 14.31 12.34 -7.48
C ALA A 72 15.32 13.35 -6.93
N GLU A 73 15.30 14.59 -7.43
CA GLU A 73 16.15 15.67 -6.93
C GLU A 73 15.99 15.91 -5.42
N ASN A 74 14.75 15.80 -4.91
CA ASN A 74 14.46 15.98 -3.49
C ASN A 74 14.99 14.85 -2.62
N VAL A 75 15.00 13.62 -3.14
CA VAL A 75 15.53 12.43 -2.49
C VAL A 75 17.05 12.51 -2.44
N GLU A 76 17.69 12.80 -3.57
CA GLU A 76 19.15 12.94 -3.68
C GLU A 76 19.70 14.04 -2.78
N ARG A 77 19.02 15.20 -2.73
CA ARG A 77 19.40 16.30 -1.83
C ARG A 77 19.36 15.92 -0.36
N ARG A 78 18.53 14.94 0.01
CA ARG A 78 18.41 14.42 1.38
C ARG A 78 19.33 13.22 1.63
N GLY A 79 20.23 12.91 0.70
CA GLY A 79 21.18 11.80 0.79
C GLY A 79 20.61 10.44 0.38
N GLY A 80 19.42 10.41 -0.23
CA GLY A 80 18.89 9.19 -0.83
C GLY A 80 19.49 8.91 -2.21
N HIS A 81 19.36 7.68 -2.68
CA HIS A 81 19.74 7.29 -4.03
C HIS A 81 18.49 6.91 -4.83
N VAL A 82 18.41 7.35 -6.09
CA VAL A 82 17.27 7.10 -6.96
C VAL A 82 17.72 6.20 -8.10
N CYS A 83 17.09 5.04 -8.22
CA CYS A 83 17.28 4.14 -9.35
C CYS A 83 16.14 4.36 -10.35
N TRP A 84 16.48 4.62 -11.61
CA TRP A 84 15.53 4.64 -12.71
C TRP A 84 15.58 3.30 -13.44
N ALA A 85 14.41 2.72 -13.69
CA ALA A 85 14.26 1.49 -14.44
C ALA A 85 13.41 1.78 -15.68
N GLU A 86 13.92 1.42 -16.85
CA GLU A 86 13.18 1.55 -18.12
C GLU A 86 12.18 0.40 -18.29
N ASP A 87 12.53 -0.79 -17.78
CA ASP A 87 11.70 -1.98 -17.82
C ASP A 87 11.76 -2.78 -16.50
N GLY A 88 11.09 -3.93 -16.45
CA GLY A 88 11.08 -4.82 -15.27
C GLY A 88 12.22 -5.84 -15.24
N GLN A 89 13.21 -5.74 -16.12
CA GLN A 89 14.36 -6.64 -16.21
C GLN A 89 15.66 -5.98 -15.70
N GLN A 90 15.71 -4.65 -15.68
CA GLN A 90 16.89 -3.87 -15.26
C GLN A 90 16.54 -2.84 -14.19
#